data_AF-B7Q2I0-F1
#
_entry.id   AF-B7Q2I0-F1
#
_cell.length_a   1.000
_cell.length_b   1.000
_cell.length_c   1.000
_cell.angle_alpha   90.00
_cell.angle_beta   90.00
_cell.angle_gamma   90.00
#
_symmetry.space_group_name_H-M   'P 1'
#
loop_
_entity.id
_entity.type
_entity.pdbx_description
1 polymer ?
#
loop_
_entity_poly.entity_id
_entity_poly.type
_entity_poly.pdbx_seq_one_letter_code
_entity_poly.pdbx_strand_id
1 'polypeptide(L)'
;MIAGLKELTSAVDARDVGSLAVADFLLDILSHAQVVQVNFVGDRDSFVWKGHDPLQVKGTPIRCEGGFRPDMVVQLSPPAGVTALALQSKWGL
;
A
#
# COMPACT_ATOMS: atom_id res chain seq x y z
N MET A 1 -16.75 29.22 -10.90
CA MET A 1 -17.10 28.00 -10.13
C MET A 1 -16.94 26.86 -11.13
N ILE A 2 -15.77 26.21 -11.24
CA ILE A 2 -15.45 24.96 -10.54
C ILE A 2 -13.92 24.90 -10.25
N ALA A 3 -13.53 25.15 -9.00
CA ALA A 3 -12.25 24.73 -8.45
C ALA A 3 -12.60 23.65 -7.43
N GLY A 4 -12.56 22.36 -7.82
CA GLY A 4 -13.07 21.31 -6.91
C GLY A 4 -12.94 19.86 -7.35
N LEU A 5 -12.17 19.53 -8.39
CA LEU A 5 -12.02 18.13 -8.86
C LEU A 5 -10.55 17.68 -8.96
N LYS A 6 -9.69 18.14 -8.06
CA LYS A 6 -8.26 17.77 -8.02
C LYS A 6 -7.79 17.13 -6.71
N GLU A 7 -8.66 16.97 -5.71
CA GLU A 7 -8.20 16.64 -4.35
C GLU A 7 -8.27 15.15 -3.96
N LEU A 8 -8.82 14.26 -4.80
CA LEU A 8 -8.94 12.82 -4.48
C LEU A 8 -8.48 11.93 -5.65
N THR A 9 -7.22 12.06 -6.06
CA THR A 9 -6.62 11.16 -7.06
C THR A 9 -5.98 9.93 -6.43
N SER A 10 -5.67 9.97 -5.14
CA SER A 10 -4.90 8.93 -4.45
C SER A 10 -5.66 8.42 -3.23
N ALA A 11 -5.58 7.13 -2.99
CA ALA A 11 -6.15 6.43 -1.84
C ALA A 11 -5.09 5.53 -1.21
N VAL A 12 -5.23 5.30 0.09
CA VAL A 12 -4.40 4.36 0.83
C VAL A 12 -5.26 3.46 1.69
N ASP A 13 -4.92 2.18 1.73
CA ASP A 13 -5.66 1.15 2.44
C ASP A 13 -4.71 0.29 3.26
N ALA A 14 -5.00 0.14 4.55
CA ALA A 14 -4.20 -0.64 5.49
C ALA A 14 -4.89 -1.99 5.81
N ARG A 15 -4.07 -3.02 6.02
CA ARG A 15 -4.51 -4.38 6.31
C ARG A 15 -3.95 -4.89 7.64
N ASP A 16 -4.66 -5.86 8.21
CA ASP A 16 -4.39 -6.43 9.54
C ASP A 16 -3.02 -7.15 9.68
N VAL A 17 -2.39 -7.50 8.56
CA VAL A 17 -1.10 -8.21 8.50
C VAL A 17 0.03 -7.31 8.01
N GLY A 18 -0.03 -6.02 8.36
CA GLY A 18 1.07 -5.08 8.12
C GLY A 18 1.32 -4.79 6.65
N SER A 19 0.30 -4.86 5.82
CA SER A 19 0.39 -4.45 4.41
C SER A 19 -0.43 -3.19 4.19
N LEU A 20 0.10 -2.30 3.37
CA LEU A 20 -0.57 -1.09 2.92
C LEU A 20 -0.56 -1.08 1.40
N ALA A 21 -1.68 -0.71 0.79
CA ALA A 21 -1.77 -0.46 -0.64
C ALA A 21 -1.96 1.03 -0.85
N VAL A 22 -1.08 1.64 -1.66
CA VAL A 22 -1.30 2.95 -2.24
C VAL A 22 -1.92 2.72 -3.62
N ALA A 23 -2.92 3.53 -3.95
CA ALA A 23 -3.65 3.41 -5.19
C ALA A 23 -3.98 4.79 -5.75
N ASP A 24 -3.73 4.97 -7.04
CA ASP A 24 -4.18 6.13 -7.78
C ASP A 24 -5.43 5.80 -8.62
N PHE A 25 -6.25 6.82 -8.86
CA PHE A 25 -7.40 6.73 -9.73
C PHE A 25 -6.95 6.74 -11.19
N LEU A 26 -7.20 5.65 -11.91
CA LEU A 26 -6.79 5.47 -13.30
C LEU A 26 -7.95 4.89 -14.14
N LEU A 27 -8.02 5.31 -15.40
CA LEU A 27 -8.96 4.77 -16.38
C LEU A 27 -8.46 3.47 -17.03
N ASP A 28 -7.17 3.15 -16.90
CA ASP A 28 -6.56 1.93 -17.42
C ASP A 28 -6.82 0.73 -16.49
N ILE A 29 -7.04 -0.44 -17.09
CA ILE A 29 -7.53 -1.66 -16.44
C ILE A 29 -6.43 -2.64 -16.03
N LEU A 30 -5.17 -2.49 -16.47
CA LEU A 30 -4.10 -3.48 -16.24
C LEU A 30 -3.08 -3.07 -15.17
N SER A 31 -3.29 -3.45 -13.91
CA SER A 31 -2.43 -3.04 -12.78
C SER A 31 -1.22 -3.91 -12.50
N HIS A 32 -0.08 -3.25 -12.28
CA HIS A 32 1.13 -3.87 -11.76
C HIS A 32 1.61 -3.00 -10.60
N ALA A 33 1.48 -3.52 -9.38
CA ALA A 33 1.87 -2.81 -8.18
C ALA A 33 3.32 -3.13 -7.83
N GLN A 34 4.13 -2.10 -7.57
CA GLN A 34 5.48 -2.28 -7.03
C GLN A 34 5.40 -2.68 -5.55
N VAL A 35 6.25 -3.60 -5.12
CA VAL A 35 6.29 -4.04 -3.71
C VAL A 35 7.50 -3.44 -3.02
N VAL A 36 7.26 -2.72 -1.93
CA VAL A 36 8.29 -2.12 -1.09
C VAL A 36 8.22 -2.76 0.29
N GLN A 37 9.33 -3.28 0.78
CA GLN A 37 9.40 -3.85 2.12
C GLN A 37 10.02 -2.84 3.10
N VAL A 38 9.39 -2.65 4.26
CA VAL A 38 9.83 -1.73 5.30
C VAL A 38 10.10 -2.52 6.57
N ASN A 39 11.39 -2.67 6.92
CA ASN A 39 11.79 -3.23 8.21
C ASN A 39 11.86 -2.11 9.26
N PHE A 40 10.98 -2.16 10.25
CA PHE A 40 10.90 -1.16 11.33
C PHE A 40 11.46 -1.66 12.67
N VAL A 41 11.84 -2.94 12.75
CA VAL A 41 12.54 -3.49 13.92
C VAL A 41 14.06 -3.27 13.82
N GLY A 42 14.55 -2.95 12.62
CA GLY A 42 15.97 -2.73 12.33
C GLY A 42 16.78 -4.02 12.46
N ASP A 43 18.08 -3.89 12.70
CA ASP A 43 19.03 -5.02 12.81
C ASP A 43 19.10 -5.60 14.24
N ARG A 44 17.99 -5.56 14.99
CA ARG A 44 17.97 -6.15 16.34
C ARG A 44 17.99 -7.67 16.22
N ASP A 45 19.18 -8.25 16.34
CA ASP A 45 19.49 -9.68 16.16
C ASP A 45 18.62 -10.67 16.96
N SER A 46 17.88 -10.21 17.98
CA SER A 46 17.06 -11.06 18.84
C SER A 46 15.56 -10.99 18.57
N PHE A 47 15.10 -10.22 17.60
CA PHE A 47 13.66 -10.14 17.31
C PHE A 47 13.19 -11.36 16.52
N VAL A 48 12.24 -12.11 17.12
CA VAL A 48 11.58 -13.24 16.47
C VAL A 48 10.10 -12.95 16.35
N TRP A 49 9.62 -12.82 15.11
CA TRP A 49 8.20 -12.73 14.83
C TRP A 49 7.51 -14.09 15.02
N LYS A 50 6.38 -14.09 15.73
CA LYS A 50 5.58 -15.31 16.01
C LYS A 50 4.12 -15.18 15.55
N GLY A 51 3.81 -14.13 14.79
CA GLY A 51 2.47 -13.88 14.27
C GLY A 51 2.28 -14.45 12.87
N HIS A 52 1.42 -13.81 12.09
CA HIS A 52 1.09 -14.22 10.72
C HIS A 52 2.23 -13.98 9.72
N ASP A 53 2.30 -14.77 8.65
CA ASP A 53 3.18 -14.50 7.53
C ASP A 53 2.69 -13.28 6.71
N PRO A 54 3.60 -12.57 6.01
CA PRO A 54 3.21 -11.49 5.11
C PRO A 54 2.36 -12.02 3.94
N LEU A 55 1.47 -11.16 3.40
CA LEU A 55 0.66 -11.52 2.24
C LEU A 55 1.55 -11.76 1.01
N GLN A 56 1.15 -12.73 0.18
CA GLN A 56 1.79 -12.96 -1.10
C GLN A 56 1.26 -11.97 -2.14
N VAL A 57 2.11 -11.08 -2.64
CA VAL A 57 1.74 -10.13 -3.70
C VAL A 57 1.85 -10.81 -5.06
N LYS A 58 0.84 -10.60 -5.92
CA LYS A 58 0.85 -11.12 -7.29
C LYS A 58 1.90 -10.37 -8.12
N GLY A 59 2.91 -11.08 -8.61
CA GLY A 59 3.93 -10.51 -9.50
C GLY A 59 3.50 -10.36 -10.96
N THR A 60 2.26 -10.74 -11.30
CA THR A 60 1.70 -10.56 -12.64
C THR A 60 0.70 -9.41 -12.66
N PRO A 61 0.56 -8.70 -13.78
CA PRO A 61 -0.47 -7.68 -13.90
C PRO A 61 -1.85 -8.26 -13.59
N ILE A 62 -2.64 -7.56 -12.78
CA ILE A 62 -4.01 -7.91 -12.45
C ILE A 62 -4.96 -6.98 -13.19
N ARG A 63 -6.09 -7.52 -13.65
CA ARG A 63 -7.15 -6.69 -14.25
C ARG A 63 -7.97 -6.05 -13.13
N CYS A 64 -7.95 -4.72 -13.07
CA CYS A 64 -8.81 -3.92 -12.21
C CYS A 64 -9.91 -3.30 -13.07
N GLU A 65 -11.12 -3.20 -12.55
CA GLU A 65 -12.15 -2.35 -13.16
C GLU A 65 -11.70 -0.88 -13.06
N GLY A 66 -12.22 0.00 -13.93
CA GLY A 66 -11.85 1.42 -13.89
C GLY A 66 -12.14 2.03 -12.52
N GLY A 67 -11.20 2.78 -11.96
CA GLY A 67 -11.29 3.26 -10.58
C GLY A 67 -9.95 3.40 -9.88
N PHE A 68 -9.92 3.11 -8.58
CA PHE A 68 -8.68 3.07 -7.80
C PHE A 68 -7.92 1.79 -8.08
N ARG A 69 -6.66 1.96 -8.44
CA ARG A 69 -5.80 0.89 -8.85
C ARG A 69 -4.52 0.92 -8.04
N PRO A 70 -4.15 -0.19 -7.38
CA PRO A 70 -2.93 -0.22 -6.60
C PRO A 70 -1.72 -0.10 -7.53
N ASP A 71 -0.88 0.88 -7.27
CA ASP A 71 0.38 1.14 -7.95
C ASP A 71 1.58 0.75 -7.06
N MET A 72 1.37 0.75 -5.74
CA MET A 72 2.37 0.34 -4.76
C MET A 72 1.75 -0.45 -3.60
N VAL A 73 2.47 -1.48 -3.16
CA VAL A 73 2.19 -2.23 -1.94
C VAL A 73 3.38 -2.10 -1.01
N VAL A 74 3.16 -1.57 0.19
CA VAL A 74 4.15 -1.50 1.26
C VAL A 74 3.91 -2.65 2.23
N GLN A 75 4.94 -3.48 2.47
CA GLN A 75 4.89 -4.59 3.42
C GLN A 75 5.81 -4.34 4.61
N LEU A 76 5.23 -4.34 5.80
CA LEU A 76 5.92 -4.17 7.05
C LEU A 76 6.64 -5.48 7.43
N SER A 77 7.86 -5.35 7.95
CA SER A 77 8.64 -6.45 8.54
C SER A 77 8.98 -6.13 10.00
N PRO A 78 8.41 -6.87 10.97
CA PRO A 78 7.46 -7.97 10.83
C PRO A 78 6.05 -7.52 10.37
N PRO A 79 5.23 -8.43 9.80
CA PRO A 79 3.89 -8.13 9.28
C PRO A 79 2.84 -7.98 10.42
N ALA A 80 3.05 -7.01 11.31
CA ALA A 80 2.13 -6.64 12.36
C ALA A 80 1.04 -5.68 11.85
N GLY A 81 -0.15 -5.74 12.42
CA GLY A 81 -1.27 -4.88 12.01
C GLY A 81 -0.96 -3.38 12.08
N VAL A 82 -1.44 -2.66 11.07
CA VAL A 82 -1.29 -1.20 10.97
C VAL A 82 -2.30 -0.53 11.89
N THR A 83 -1.83 0.26 12.86
CA THR A 83 -2.70 0.92 13.85
C THR A 83 -3.05 2.35 13.51
N ALA A 84 -2.27 3.00 12.63
CA ALA A 84 -2.49 4.36 12.18
C ALA A 84 -2.01 4.51 10.73
N LEU A 85 -2.72 5.35 9.97
CA LEU A 85 -2.45 5.63 8.58
C LEU A 85 -2.79 7.09 8.27
N ALA A 86 -1.89 7.77 7.57
CA ALA A 86 -2.09 9.12 7.06
C ALA A 86 -1.57 9.18 5.63
N LEU A 87 -2.23 9.99 4.79
CA LEU A 87 -1.85 10.24 3.40
C LEU A 87 -1.81 11.74 3.15
N GLN A 88 -0.71 12.21 2.60
CA GLN A 88 -0.48 13.56 2.13
C GLN A 88 -0.19 13.51 0.62
N SER A 89 -1.28 13.51 -0.17
CA SER A 89 -1.21 13.39 -1.64
C SER A 89 -0.50 14.54 -2.35
N LYS A 90 -0.43 15.75 -1.76
CA LYS A 90 0.25 16.91 -2.37
C LYS A 90 1.77 16.81 -2.32
N TRP A 91 2.31 16.05 -1.38
CA TRP A 91 3.74 15.85 -1.13
C TRP A 91 4.20 14.45 -1.55
N GLY A 92 3.25 13.54 -1.82
CA GLY A 92 3.54 12.15 -2.15
C GLY A 92 4.03 11.36 -0.93
N LEU A 93 3.40 11.59 0.24
CA LEU A 93 3.73 10.95 1.52
C LEU A 93 2.55 10.20 2.11
#